data_AF-A0A3D3S3S1-F1
#
_entry.id   AF-A0A3D3S3S1-F1
#
_cell.length_a   1.000
_cell.length_b   1.000
_cell.length_c   1.000
_cell.angle_alpha   90.00
_cell.angle_beta   90.00
_cell.angle_gamma   90.00
#
_symmetry.space_group_name_H-M   'P 1'
#
loop_
_entity.id
_entity.type
_entity.pdbx_description
1 polymer ?
#
loop_
_entity_poly.entity_id
_entity_poly.type
_entity_poly.pdbx_seq_one_letter_code
_entity_poly.pdbx_strand_id
1 'polypeptide(L)'
;AVGRRFGFNDPVVSRHLVLAGAAAGIAAAFNTPLAGVVFAIEEMAGGFEERMSGVLLTAVIVAGVTAIGLLGDYAYFGHVDALLPLGEAWLAVLVTGLLCGLAGGLFARLILLQPVQWLQRLRFARARSGLLLAAGCGLLVAALTVLGGHDLHGTGYAQARAILQQEAGQDSGALYGLLKFAANVLSYWSGVPGGIFSPSLAVGAGLGQGLAPWIPSAPVATVVLLGMAGYLAGVTQAPLTAAVIALELTANHSMVIPIMATCLVARGASTLVCRKAVYGAFADRLLADHRLTATPARAP
;
A
#
# COMPACT_ATOMS: atom_id res chain seq x y z
N ALA A 1 4.56 -11.57 22.00
CA ALA A 1 5.59 -11.76 23.06
C ALA A 1 5.19 -11.07 24.36
N VAL A 2 4.87 -9.76 24.31
CA VAL A 2 4.40 -8.98 25.47
C VAL A 2 3.20 -9.63 26.15
N GLY A 3 2.13 -9.94 25.41
CA GLY A 3 0.94 -10.61 25.99
C GLY A 3 1.26 -11.89 26.78
N ARG A 4 2.07 -12.78 26.19
CA ARG A 4 2.53 -14.02 26.85
C ARG A 4 3.34 -13.75 28.13
N ARG A 5 4.17 -12.70 28.14
CA ARG A 5 4.97 -12.33 29.32
C ARG A 5 4.10 -11.84 30.48
N PHE A 6 2.95 -11.25 30.19
CA PHE A 6 1.95 -10.83 31.17
C PHE A 6 0.89 -11.90 31.49
N GLY A 7 1.08 -13.15 31.04
CA GLY A 7 0.17 -14.25 31.34
C GLY A 7 -1.09 -14.31 30.46
N PHE A 8 -1.21 -13.45 29.45
CA PHE A 8 -2.30 -13.52 28.47
C PHE A 8 -2.05 -14.66 27.49
N ASN A 9 -2.48 -15.87 27.87
CA ASN A 9 -2.37 -17.08 27.07
C ASN A 9 -3.67 -17.47 26.36
N ASP A 10 -4.76 -16.75 26.64
CA ASP A 10 -6.03 -16.94 25.94
C ASP A 10 -5.86 -16.64 24.43
N PRO A 11 -6.31 -17.52 23.53
CA PRO A 11 -6.17 -17.34 22.08
C PRO A 11 -6.88 -16.08 21.55
N VAL A 12 -8.05 -15.74 22.10
CA VAL A 12 -8.84 -14.57 21.71
C VAL A 12 -8.11 -13.30 22.12
N VAL A 13 -7.62 -13.24 23.36
CA VAL A 13 -6.82 -12.09 23.84
C VAL A 13 -5.52 -11.95 23.06
N SER A 14 -4.84 -13.06 22.77
CA SER A 14 -3.61 -13.05 21.97
C SER A 14 -3.84 -12.50 20.56
N ARG A 15 -4.95 -12.88 19.92
CA ARG A 15 -5.35 -12.37 18.61
C ARG A 15 -5.63 -10.87 18.66
N HIS A 16 -6.33 -10.38 19.68
CA HIS A 16 -6.58 -8.95 19.85
C HIS A 16 -5.29 -8.15 20.07
N LEU A 17 -4.33 -8.68 20.85
CA LEU A 17 -3.03 -8.02 21.05
C LEU A 17 -2.19 -7.97 19.77
N VAL A 18 -2.26 -9.00 18.92
CA VAL A 18 -1.58 -9.00 17.61
C VAL A 18 -2.22 -7.97 16.67
N LEU A 19 -3.55 -7.92 16.61
CA LEU A 19 -4.28 -6.91 15.82
C LEU A 19 -3.97 -5.49 16.31
N ALA A 20 -4.01 -5.26 17.62
CA ALA A 20 -3.71 -3.98 18.24
C ALA A 20 -2.26 -3.52 17.94
N GLY A 21 -1.28 -4.44 18.03
CA GLY A 21 0.10 -4.12 17.70
C GLY A 21 0.31 -3.79 16.22
N ALA A 22 -0.39 -4.47 15.32
CA ALA A 22 -0.32 -4.17 13.89
C ALA A 22 -0.99 -2.82 13.55
N ALA A 23 -2.16 -2.55 14.12
CA ALA A 23 -2.85 -1.25 14.00
C ALA A 23 -1.97 -0.09 14.49
N ALA A 24 -1.38 -0.25 15.68
CA ALA A 24 -0.46 0.70 16.28
C ALA A 24 0.79 0.93 15.42
N GLY A 25 1.32 -0.11 14.79
CA GLY A 25 2.46 0.00 13.87
C GLY A 25 2.14 0.84 12.64
N ILE A 26 0.98 0.65 12.02
CA ILE A 26 0.52 1.48 10.88
C ILE A 26 0.30 2.93 11.33
N ALA A 27 -0.38 3.13 12.47
CA ALA A 27 -0.61 4.46 13.03
C ALA A 27 0.69 5.22 13.28
N ALA A 28 1.70 4.57 13.88
CA ALA A 28 2.99 5.18 14.16
C ALA A 28 3.83 5.41 12.88
N ALA A 29 3.78 4.51 11.90
CA ALA A 29 4.58 4.61 10.69
C ALA A 29 4.22 5.82 9.81
N PHE A 30 2.96 6.23 9.85
CA PHE A 30 2.40 7.23 8.95
C PHE A 30 1.79 8.44 9.66
N ASN A 31 1.76 8.44 10.99
CA ASN A 31 1.00 9.39 11.81
C ASN A 31 -0.51 9.38 11.45
N THR A 32 -1.07 8.17 11.27
CA THR A 32 -2.45 7.96 10.79
C THR A 32 -3.24 7.01 11.71
N PRO A 33 -3.75 7.48 12.86
CA PRO A 33 -4.45 6.65 13.83
C PRO A 33 -5.72 5.99 13.27
N LEU A 34 -6.58 6.73 12.55
CA LEU A 34 -7.82 6.17 12.03
C LEU A 34 -7.53 5.10 10.98
N ALA A 35 -6.53 5.33 10.11
CA ALA A 35 -6.09 4.34 9.14
C ALA A 35 -5.61 3.05 9.80
N GLY A 36 -4.87 3.15 10.92
CA GLY A 36 -4.42 1.98 11.68
C GLY A 36 -5.59 1.12 12.19
N VAL A 37 -6.64 1.76 12.71
CA VAL A 37 -7.87 1.07 13.16
C VAL A 37 -8.58 0.41 11.98
N VAL A 38 -8.83 1.18 10.91
CA VAL A 38 -9.59 0.68 9.75
C VAL A 38 -8.84 -0.47 9.06
N PHE A 39 -7.52 -0.38 8.92
CA PHE A 39 -6.69 -1.46 8.37
C PHE A 39 -6.82 -2.75 9.19
N ALA A 40 -6.79 -2.65 10.52
CA ALA A 40 -6.94 -3.81 11.38
C ALA A 40 -8.32 -4.47 11.24
N ILE A 41 -9.38 -3.69 11.00
CA ILE A 41 -10.75 -4.20 10.84
C ILE A 41 -10.96 -4.79 9.44
N GLU A 42 -10.67 -4.01 8.40
CA GLU A 42 -10.97 -4.36 7.01
C GLU A 42 -10.01 -5.45 6.49
N GLU A 43 -8.70 -5.29 6.72
CA GLU A 43 -7.69 -6.12 6.07
C GLU A 43 -7.22 -7.28 6.95
N MET A 44 -7.05 -7.07 8.26
CA MET A 44 -6.50 -8.11 9.14
C MET A 44 -7.55 -8.98 9.80
N ALA A 45 -8.66 -8.38 10.23
CA ALA A 45 -9.70 -9.11 10.94
C ALA A 45 -10.62 -9.84 9.96
N GLY A 46 -10.94 -9.25 8.80
CA GLY A 46 -11.82 -9.88 7.80
C GLY A 46 -13.30 -9.91 8.24
N GLY A 47 -13.75 -8.93 9.03
CA GLY A 47 -15.14 -8.79 9.44
C GLY A 47 -15.36 -7.81 10.59
N PHE A 48 -16.50 -7.11 10.58
CA PHE A 48 -16.86 -6.01 11.51
C PHE A 48 -17.42 -6.45 12.87
N GLU A 49 -17.74 -7.73 13.05
CA GLU A 49 -18.49 -8.18 14.22
C GLU A 49 -17.60 -8.29 15.48
N GLU A 50 -17.93 -7.47 16.49
CA GLU A 50 -17.34 -7.36 17.84
C GLU A 50 -15.81 -7.17 17.97
N ARG A 51 -15.17 -6.45 17.03
CA ARG A 51 -13.69 -6.33 16.99
C ARG A 51 -13.11 -4.98 17.36
N MET A 52 -13.95 -4.03 17.77
CA MET A 52 -13.50 -2.81 18.44
C MET A 52 -13.23 -3.11 19.92
N SER A 53 -12.22 -3.95 20.21
CA SER A 53 -11.76 -4.09 21.60
C SER A 53 -11.19 -2.75 22.04
N GLY A 54 -11.54 -2.28 23.25
CA GLY A 54 -10.91 -1.09 23.84
C GLY A 54 -9.38 -1.18 23.84
N VAL A 55 -8.81 -2.40 23.84
CA VAL A 55 -7.36 -2.65 23.69
C VAL A 55 -6.82 -2.12 22.36
N LEU A 56 -7.53 -2.32 21.25
CA LEU A 56 -7.09 -1.86 19.93
C LEU A 56 -7.08 -0.34 19.86
N LEU A 57 -8.17 0.31 20.31
CA LEU A 57 -8.27 1.76 20.37
C LEU A 57 -7.16 2.35 21.24
N THR A 58 -6.99 1.83 22.46
CA THR A 58 -5.97 2.31 23.39
C THR A 58 -4.57 2.16 22.79
N ALA A 59 -4.25 1.03 22.16
CA ALA A 59 -2.94 0.83 21.53
C ALA A 59 -2.68 1.83 20.40
N VAL A 60 -3.68 2.09 19.54
CA VAL A 60 -3.57 3.06 18.45
C VAL A 60 -3.45 4.49 18.98
N ILE A 61 -4.24 4.87 19.97
CA ILE A 61 -4.17 6.20 20.60
C ILE A 61 -2.80 6.42 21.21
N VAL A 62 -2.29 5.46 21.99
CA VAL A 62 -0.96 5.54 22.60
C VAL A 62 0.12 5.64 21.52
N ALA A 63 0.02 4.87 20.44
CA ALA A 63 0.95 4.96 19.31
C ALA A 63 0.89 6.34 18.63
N GLY A 64 -0.30 6.88 18.38
CA GLY A 64 -0.49 8.21 17.78
C GLY A 64 0.05 9.33 18.66
N VAL A 65 -0.28 9.32 19.95
CA VAL A 65 0.26 10.30 20.93
C VAL A 65 1.78 10.21 21.01
N THR A 66 2.34 9.00 20.96
CA THR A 66 3.80 8.81 20.94
C THR A 66 4.42 9.36 19.66
N ALA A 67 3.80 9.11 18.50
CA ALA A 67 4.25 9.65 17.22
C ALA A 67 4.21 11.19 17.23
N ILE A 68 3.09 11.79 17.66
CA ILE A 68 2.95 13.25 17.79
C ILE A 68 3.96 13.83 18.78
N GLY A 69 4.16 13.19 19.93
CA GLY A 69 5.12 13.65 20.94
C GLY A 69 6.58 13.63 20.48
N LEU A 70 6.94 12.69 19.58
CA LEU A 70 8.31 12.54 19.08
C LEU A 70 8.57 13.26 17.76
N LEU A 71 7.60 13.27 16.85
CA LEU A 71 7.75 13.75 15.47
C LEU A 71 6.97 15.06 15.21
N GLY A 72 6.12 15.47 16.14
CA GLY A 72 5.22 16.62 16.01
C GLY A 72 3.90 16.28 15.32
N ASP A 73 3.00 17.26 15.28
CA ASP A 73 1.74 17.19 14.54
C ASP A 73 2.01 17.59 13.08
N TYR A 74 2.14 16.59 12.20
CA TYR A 74 2.33 16.80 10.77
C TYR A 74 1.52 15.80 9.95
N ALA A 75 1.01 16.27 8.81
CA ALA A 75 0.49 15.41 7.76
C ALA A 75 1.66 14.89 6.92
N TYR A 76 1.71 13.58 6.69
CA TYR A 76 2.82 12.92 5.99
C TYR A 76 3.13 13.56 4.63
N PHE A 77 2.12 13.91 3.83
CA PHE A 77 2.31 14.61 2.56
C PHE A 77 2.07 16.12 2.64
N GLY A 78 1.86 16.68 3.82
CA GLY A 78 1.42 18.07 4.02
C GLY A 78 -0.08 18.24 3.80
N HIS A 79 -0.57 19.47 4.01
CA HIS A 79 -1.94 19.84 3.68
C HIS A 79 -2.11 19.95 2.17
N VAL A 80 -3.19 19.38 1.65
CA VAL A 80 -3.53 19.45 0.22
C VAL A 80 -4.90 20.11 0.09
N ASP A 81 -4.97 21.26 -0.55
CA ASP A 81 -6.22 21.97 -0.82
C ASP A 81 -6.83 21.49 -2.15
N ALA A 82 -7.36 20.27 -2.14
CA ALA A 82 -8.14 19.69 -3.23
C ALA A 82 -9.64 19.78 -2.94
N LEU A 83 -10.43 20.11 -3.97
CA LEU A 83 -11.88 20.16 -3.91
C LEU A 83 -12.44 19.61 -5.22
N LEU A 84 -13.47 18.77 -5.13
CA LEU A 84 -14.17 18.24 -6.30
C LEU A 84 -15.68 18.51 -6.18
N PRO A 85 -16.17 19.64 -6.73
CA PRO A 85 -17.60 19.91 -6.76
C PRO A 85 -18.36 18.85 -7.56
N LEU A 86 -19.64 18.64 -7.22
CA LEU A 86 -20.54 17.76 -7.97
C LEU A 86 -20.70 18.29 -9.40
N GLY A 87 -20.56 17.40 -10.40
CA GLY A 87 -20.67 17.77 -11.82
C GLY A 87 -19.74 16.94 -12.71
N GLU A 88 -19.32 17.52 -13.83
CA GLU A 88 -18.47 16.84 -14.84
C GLU A 88 -17.11 16.39 -14.29
N ALA A 89 -16.63 17.03 -13.22
CA ALA A 89 -15.38 16.66 -12.55
C ALA A 89 -15.44 15.27 -11.89
N TRP A 90 -16.62 14.70 -11.65
CA TRP A 90 -16.79 13.33 -11.13
C TRP A 90 -16.42 12.24 -12.14
N LEU A 91 -16.28 12.59 -13.43
CA LEU A 91 -15.65 11.69 -14.39
C LEU A 91 -14.23 11.33 -13.94
N ALA A 92 -13.54 12.22 -13.22
CA ALA A 92 -12.24 11.95 -12.64
C ALA A 92 -12.26 10.75 -11.69
N VAL A 93 -13.28 10.64 -10.83
CA VAL A 93 -13.45 9.52 -9.87
C VAL A 93 -13.53 8.18 -10.60
N LEU A 94 -14.34 8.12 -11.66
CA LEU A 94 -14.53 6.90 -12.45
C LEU A 94 -13.28 6.52 -13.25
N VAL A 95 -12.70 7.48 -13.97
CA VAL A 95 -11.55 7.24 -14.84
C VAL A 95 -10.30 6.89 -14.03
N THR A 96 -9.98 7.69 -13.00
CA THR A 96 -8.83 7.42 -12.13
C THR A 96 -9.03 6.12 -11.35
N GLY A 97 -10.21 5.90 -10.76
CA GLY A 97 -10.52 4.68 -10.03
C GLY A 97 -10.36 3.44 -10.91
N LEU A 98 -10.90 3.47 -12.13
CA LEU A 98 -10.77 2.37 -13.08
C LEU A 98 -9.31 2.11 -13.46
N LEU A 99 -8.59 3.13 -13.94
CA LEU A 99 -7.24 2.95 -14.47
C LEU A 99 -6.23 2.62 -13.37
N CYS A 100 -6.26 3.34 -12.25
CA CYS A 100 -5.39 3.04 -11.10
C CYS A 100 -5.76 1.72 -10.43
N GLY A 101 -7.04 1.33 -10.41
CA GLY A 101 -7.49 0.03 -9.93
C GLY A 101 -7.01 -1.13 -10.79
N LEU A 102 -7.12 -1.01 -12.11
CA LEU A 102 -6.58 -1.99 -13.07
C LEU A 102 -5.06 -2.11 -12.93
N ALA A 103 -4.34 -0.99 -12.82
CA ALA A 103 -2.90 -0.98 -12.58
C ALA A 103 -2.54 -1.64 -11.25
N GLY A 104 -3.25 -1.32 -10.16
CA GLY A 104 -3.04 -1.95 -8.86
C GLY A 104 -3.32 -3.45 -8.86
N GLY A 105 -4.39 -3.89 -9.54
CA GLY A 105 -4.69 -5.31 -9.75
C GLY A 105 -3.64 -6.03 -10.61
N LEU A 106 -3.09 -5.36 -11.61
CA LEU A 106 -1.97 -5.87 -12.41
C LEU A 106 -0.72 -6.02 -11.56
N PHE A 107 -0.37 -5.02 -10.74
CA PHE A 107 0.73 -5.11 -9.79
C PHE A 107 0.55 -6.31 -8.86
N ALA A 108 -0.61 -6.43 -8.22
CA ALA A 108 -0.98 -7.56 -7.37
C ALA A 108 -0.78 -8.90 -8.08
N ARG A 109 -1.25 -9.03 -9.33
CA ARG A 109 -1.06 -10.25 -10.12
C ARG A 109 0.42 -10.53 -10.38
N LEU A 110 1.20 -9.55 -10.81
CA LEU A 110 2.62 -9.70 -11.14
C LEU A 110 3.45 -10.08 -9.91
N ILE A 111 3.21 -9.46 -8.76
CA ILE A 111 3.92 -9.81 -7.53
C ILE A 111 3.49 -11.17 -6.98
N LEU A 112 2.30 -11.66 -7.32
CA LEU A 112 1.87 -13.01 -6.99
C LEU A 112 2.37 -14.06 -8.00
N LEU A 113 2.72 -13.69 -9.23
CA LEU A 113 3.31 -14.64 -10.19
C LEU A 113 4.74 -15.10 -9.85
N GLN A 114 5.32 -14.61 -8.74
CA GLN A 114 6.74 -14.72 -8.37
C GLN A 114 7.50 -15.90 -9.04
N PRO A 115 8.44 -15.63 -9.96
CA PRO A 115 9.29 -16.65 -10.57
C PRO A 115 10.25 -17.31 -9.56
N VAL A 116 10.38 -16.70 -8.38
CA VAL A 116 11.27 -17.10 -7.30
C VAL A 116 10.96 -18.51 -6.78
N GLN A 117 9.70 -18.99 -6.87
CA GLN A 117 9.36 -20.38 -6.50
C GLN A 117 10.00 -21.43 -7.42
N TRP A 118 10.24 -21.10 -8.69
CA TRP A 118 10.93 -22.01 -9.61
C TRP A 118 12.44 -22.03 -9.32
N LEU A 119 13.06 -20.86 -9.10
CA LEU A 119 14.49 -20.76 -8.74
C LEU A 119 14.80 -21.32 -7.34
N GLN A 120 13.91 -21.16 -6.35
CA GLN A 120 14.12 -21.58 -4.96
C GLN A 120 13.98 -23.09 -4.71
N ARG A 121 13.50 -23.87 -5.70
CA ARG A 121 13.45 -25.34 -5.60
C ARG A 121 14.84 -25.99 -5.63
N LEU A 122 15.87 -25.31 -6.16
CA LEU A 122 17.24 -25.82 -6.21
C LEU A 122 18.02 -25.43 -4.94
N ARG A 123 18.07 -26.35 -3.97
CA ARG A 123 18.55 -26.12 -2.58
C ARG A 123 19.99 -25.59 -2.46
N PHE A 124 20.89 -25.91 -3.39
CA PHE A 124 22.32 -25.59 -3.30
C PHE A 124 22.71 -24.27 -4.00
N ALA A 125 21.90 -23.81 -4.96
CA ALA A 125 22.07 -22.50 -5.59
C ALA A 125 21.42 -21.35 -4.79
N ARG A 126 20.62 -21.68 -3.77
CA ARG A 126 19.63 -20.82 -3.09
C ARG A 126 20.13 -19.46 -2.57
N ALA A 127 21.29 -19.41 -1.93
CA ALA A 127 21.81 -18.15 -1.37
C ALA A 127 22.45 -17.27 -2.45
N ARG A 128 23.23 -17.88 -3.35
CA ARG A 128 23.96 -17.17 -4.41
C ARG A 128 23.04 -16.74 -5.55
N SER A 129 22.06 -17.56 -5.94
CA SER A 129 21.06 -17.23 -6.94
C SER A 129 20.07 -16.17 -6.45
N GLY A 130 19.69 -16.21 -5.16
CA GLY A 130 18.88 -15.15 -4.55
C GLY A 130 19.59 -13.81 -4.53
N LEU A 131 20.87 -13.79 -4.16
CA LEU A 131 21.68 -12.57 -4.17
C LEU A 131 21.90 -12.03 -5.60
N LEU A 132 22.19 -12.91 -6.58
CA LEU A 132 22.34 -12.52 -7.98
C LEU A 132 21.04 -11.99 -8.58
N LEU A 133 19.89 -12.59 -8.25
CA LEU A 133 18.58 -12.08 -8.66
C LEU A 133 18.32 -10.70 -8.05
N ALA A 134 18.54 -10.54 -6.75
CA ALA A 134 18.37 -9.25 -6.08
C ALA A 134 19.30 -8.17 -6.67
N ALA A 135 20.56 -8.51 -6.96
CA ALA A 135 21.50 -7.63 -7.63
C ALA A 135 21.04 -7.28 -9.06
N GLY A 136 20.53 -8.25 -9.82
CA GLY A 136 19.97 -8.03 -11.16
C GLY A 136 18.75 -7.12 -11.12
N CYS A 137 17.80 -7.34 -10.21
CA CYS A 137 16.65 -6.46 -10.00
C CYS A 137 17.10 -5.04 -9.59
N GLY A 138 18.09 -4.93 -8.70
CA GLY A 138 18.66 -3.65 -8.29
C GLY A 138 19.31 -2.89 -9.45
N LEU A 139 20.09 -3.58 -10.29
CA LEU A 139 20.69 -3.02 -11.50
C LEU A 139 19.64 -2.56 -12.51
N LEU A 140 18.56 -3.33 -12.69
CA LEU A 140 17.45 -2.92 -13.57
C LEU A 140 16.72 -1.70 -13.03
N VAL A 141 16.47 -1.61 -11.72
CA VAL A 141 15.89 -0.40 -11.10
C VAL A 141 16.81 0.80 -11.26
N ALA A 142 18.13 0.61 -11.10
CA ALA A 142 19.11 1.67 -11.35
C ALA A 142 19.12 2.11 -12.82
N ALA A 143 19.07 1.17 -13.76
CA ALA A 143 18.96 1.47 -15.19
C ALA A 143 17.66 2.25 -15.52
N LEU A 144 16.52 1.84 -14.97
CA LEU A 144 15.26 2.59 -15.12
C LEU A 144 15.36 4.00 -14.55
N THR A 145 16.04 4.17 -13.41
CA THR A 145 16.24 5.48 -12.78
C THR A 145 17.06 6.41 -13.70
N VAL A 146 18.16 5.90 -14.25
CA VAL A 146 19.03 6.67 -15.18
C VAL A 146 18.30 6.99 -16.49
N LEU A 147 17.60 6.02 -17.07
CA LEU A 147 16.89 6.19 -18.34
C LEU A 147 15.64 7.07 -18.20
N GLY A 148 14.96 6.99 -17.06
CA GLY A 148 13.76 7.77 -16.76
C GLY A 148 14.05 9.21 -16.35
N GLY A 149 15.28 9.54 -15.96
CA GLY A 149 15.66 10.90 -15.52
C GLY A 149 15.08 11.32 -14.16
N HIS A 150 14.45 10.39 -13.42
CA HIS A 150 13.78 10.65 -12.15
C HIS A 150 14.12 9.56 -11.14
N ASP A 151 14.03 9.91 -9.85
CA ASP A 151 14.30 8.98 -8.76
C ASP A 151 13.19 7.93 -8.61
N LEU A 152 13.45 6.74 -9.15
CA LEU A 152 12.55 5.58 -9.08
C LEU A 152 12.90 4.59 -7.96
N HIS A 153 14.02 4.81 -7.27
CA HIS A 153 14.44 3.99 -6.14
C HIS A 153 13.70 4.38 -4.85
N GLY A 154 13.93 3.63 -3.76
CA GLY A 154 13.33 3.91 -2.45
C GLY A 154 11.81 3.84 -2.42
N THR A 155 11.19 4.48 -1.42
CA THR A 155 9.74 4.46 -1.21
C THR A 155 8.97 5.31 -2.22
N GLY A 156 9.62 6.29 -2.85
CA GLY A 156 8.94 7.27 -3.71
C GLY A 156 8.27 8.41 -2.93
N TYR A 157 8.52 8.55 -1.62
CA TYR A 157 7.89 9.56 -0.78
C TYR A 157 8.12 10.99 -1.29
N ALA A 158 9.38 11.37 -1.52
CA ALA A 158 9.73 12.73 -1.92
C ALA A 158 9.05 13.11 -3.25
N GLN A 159 9.04 12.18 -4.21
CA GLN A 159 8.43 12.35 -5.52
C GLN A 159 6.90 12.42 -5.41
N ALA A 160 6.28 11.52 -4.64
CA ALA A 160 4.84 11.55 -4.39
C ALA A 160 4.41 12.87 -3.73
N ARG A 161 5.20 13.37 -2.78
CA ARG A 161 4.97 14.66 -2.13
C ARG A 161 5.11 15.81 -3.11
N ALA A 162 6.19 15.86 -3.88
CA ALA A 162 6.42 16.91 -4.88
C ALA A 162 5.31 16.96 -5.94
N ILE A 163 4.88 15.80 -6.42
CA ILE A 163 3.74 15.66 -7.35
C ILE A 163 2.46 16.16 -6.68
N LEU A 164 2.17 15.75 -5.45
CA LEU A 164 0.92 16.12 -4.79
C LEU A 164 0.86 17.61 -4.42
N GLN A 165 1.97 18.17 -3.96
CA GLN A 165 2.12 19.58 -3.58
C GLN A 165 2.34 20.51 -4.76
N GLN A 166 2.48 19.97 -5.98
CA GLN A 166 2.74 20.75 -7.21
C GLN A 166 3.98 21.65 -7.07
N GLU A 167 5.06 21.11 -6.49
CA GLU A 167 6.31 21.86 -6.27
C GLU A 167 6.96 22.22 -7.61
N ALA A 168 7.10 23.53 -7.87
CA ALA A 168 7.67 24.04 -9.11
C ALA A 168 9.12 23.56 -9.31
N GLY A 169 9.43 23.00 -10.49
CA GLY A 169 10.77 22.52 -10.84
C GLY A 169 11.09 21.07 -10.47
N GLN A 170 10.18 20.35 -9.80
CA GLN A 170 10.28 18.90 -9.54
C GLN A 170 9.30 18.10 -10.39
N ASP A 171 9.22 18.42 -11.68
CA ASP A 171 8.33 17.73 -12.60
C ASP A 171 8.85 16.31 -12.81
N SER A 172 8.22 15.33 -12.15
CA SER A 172 8.65 13.92 -12.18
C SER A 172 8.38 13.25 -13.54
N GLY A 173 7.81 13.98 -14.49
CA GLY A 173 7.48 13.51 -15.83
C GLY A 173 6.20 12.66 -15.86
N ALA A 174 5.41 12.79 -16.92
CA ALA A 174 4.13 12.08 -17.07
C ALA A 174 4.26 10.54 -17.03
N LEU A 175 5.46 10.00 -17.27
CA LEU A 175 5.75 8.56 -17.24
C LEU A 175 6.20 8.04 -15.86
N TYR A 176 6.37 8.92 -14.86
CA TYR A 176 6.84 8.53 -13.52
C TYR A 176 6.07 7.34 -12.95
N GLY A 177 4.74 7.41 -12.97
CA GLY A 177 3.88 6.37 -12.40
C GLY A 177 4.13 4.99 -13.04
N LEU A 178 4.30 4.94 -14.36
CA LEU A 178 4.56 3.70 -15.10
C LEU A 178 5.97 3.15 -14.83
N LEU A 179 6.97 4.03 -14.77
CA LEU A 179 8.34 3.63 -14.48
C LEU A 179 8.50 3.17 -13.03
N LYS A 180 7.87 3.88 -12.08
CA LYS A 180 7.85 3.50 -10.66
C LYS A 180 7.09 2.20 -10.43
N PHE A 181 6.00 1.97 -11.18
CA PHE A 181 5.31 0.68 -11.19
C PHE A 181 6.26 -0.45 -11.58
N ALA A 182 6.99 -0.30 -12.69
CA ALA A 182 7.94 -1.31 -13.15
C ALA A 182 9.07 -1.53 -12.13
N ALA A 183 9.63 -0.45 -11.57
CA ALA A 183 10.64 -0.52 -10.53
C ALA A 183 10.14 -1.28 -9.28
N ASN A 184 8.91 -1.02 -8.84
CA ASN A 184 8.33 -1.70 -7.69
C ASN A 184 8.10 -3.20 -7.94
N VAL A 185 7.71 -3.60 -9.16
CA VAL A 185 7.60 -5.03 -9.53
C VAL A 185 8.96 -5.70 -9.42
N LEU A 186 10.00 -5.08 -9.97
CA LEU A 186 11.38 -5.59 -9.90
C LEU A 186 11.88 -5.68 -8.45
N SER A 187 11.63 -4.64 -7.64
CA SER A 187 11.96 -4.65 -6.22
C SER A 187 11.26 -5.79 -5.49
N TYR A 188 9.99 -6.08 -5.81
CA TYR A 188 9.28 -7.19 -5.17
C TYR A 188 9.78 -8.56 -5.63
N TRP A 189 10.16 -8.70 -6.90
CA TRP A 189 10.73 -9.94 -7.44
C TRP A 189 12.14 -10.24 -6.92
N SER A 190 12.85 -9.25 -6.36
CA SER A 190 14.13 -9.46 -5.68
C SER A 190 14.02 -10.38 -4.45
N GLY A 191 12.82 -10.52 -3.86
CA GLY A 191 12.58 -11.29 -2.64
C GLY A 191 13.08 -10.60 -1.36
N VAL A 192 13.58 -9.37 -1.45
CA VAL A 192 13.95 -8.56 -0.27
C VAL A 192 12.68 -8.15 0.48
N PRO A 193 12.61 -8.35 1.82
CA PRO A 193 11.44 -7.97 2.59
C PRO A 193 11.24 -6.45 2.55
N GLY A 194 10.04 -6.01 2.18
CA GLY A 194 9.68 -4.60 2.08
C GLY A 194 8.17 -4.40 2.13
N GLY A 195 7.76 -3.20 2.53
CA GLY A 195 6.35 -2.80 2.53
C GLY A 195 5.88 -2.34 1.15
N ILE A 196 4.58 -2.49 0.88
CA ILE A 196 3.97 -2.08 -0.40
C ILE A 196 3.20 -0.76 -0.32
N PHE A 197 2.89 -0.25 0.88
CA PHE A 197 2.03 0.94 1.08
C PHE A 197 2.61 2.23 0.46
N SER A 198 3.75 2.71 0.97
CA SER A 198 4.36 3.97 0.49
C SER A 198 4.74 3.91 -1.01
N PRO A 199 5.36 2.82 -1.51
CA PRO A 199 5.60 2.68 -2.95
C PRO A 199 4.33 2.67 -3.81
N SER A 200 3.21 2.15 -3.28
CA SER A 200 1.93 2.17 -3.99
C SER A 200 1.35 3.58 -4.08
N LEU A 201 1.43 4.36 -3.00
CA LEU A 201 1.02 5.76 -3.02
C LEU A 201 1.84 6.57 -4.04
N ALA A 202 3.15 6.32 -4.13
CA ALA A 202 4.00 6.98 -5.13
C ALA A 202 3.64 6.62 -6.57
N VAL A 203 3.36 5.34 -6.86
CA VAL A 203 2.86 4.93 -8.19
C VAL A 203 1.52 5.59 -8.47
N GLY A 204 0.58 5.58 -7.53
CA GLY A 204 -0.72 6.21 -7.68
C GLY A 204 -0.63 7.72 -7.92
N ALA A 205 0.26 8.41 -7.22
CA ALA A 205 0.52 9.83 -7.46
C ALA A 205 1.02 10.09 -8.89
N GLY A 206 2.00 9.30 -9.35
CA GLY A 206 2.53 9.39 -10.71
C GLY A 206 1.51 9.07 -11.80
N LEU A 207 0.69 8.04 -11.59
CA LEU A 207 -0.40 7.70 -12.52
C LEU A 207 -1.44 8.82 -12.56
N GLY A 208 -1.84 9.36 -11.40
CA GLY A 208 -2.75 10.50 -11.34
C GLY A 208 -2.19 11.74 -12.04
N GLN A 209 -0.91 12.04 -11.88
CA GLN A 209 -0.23 13.13 -12.61
C GLN A 209 -0.29 12.92 -14.12
N GLY A 210 0.01 11.71 -14.60
CA GLY A 210 -0.06 11.38 -16.02
C GLY A 210 -1.47 11.41 -16.59
N LEU A 211 -2.50 11.16 -15.76
CA LEU A 211 -3.90 11.21 -16.15
C LEU A 211 -4.50 12.61 -16.13
N ALA A 212 -3.99 13.51 -15.30
CA ALA A 212 -4.57 14.85 -15.10
C ALA A 212 -4.77 15.65 -16.40
N PRO A 213 -3.84 15.66 -17.39
CA PRO A 213 -4.05 16.35 -18.66
C PRO A 213 -5.24 15.85 -19.48
N TRP A 214 -5.68 14.61 -19.24
CA TRP A 214 -6.81 13.98 -19.94
C TRP A 214 -8.15 14.25 -19.25
N ILE A 215 -8.12 14.90 -18.09
CA ILE A 215 -9.29 15.19 -17.26
C ILE A 215 -9.26 16.68 -16.87
N PRO A 216 -9.38 17.60 -17.83
CA PRO A 216 -9.22 19.04 -17.58
C PRO A 216 -10.31 19.62 -16.69
N SER A 217 -11.41 18.88 -16.47
CA SER A 217 -12.51 19.27 -15.58
C SER A 217 -12.16 19.15 -14.08
N ALA A 218 -11.04 18.51 -13.72
CA ALA A 218 -10.62 18.32 -12.34
C ALA A 218 -9.20 18.91 -12.10
N PRO A 219 -8.95 19.59 -10.97
CA PRO A 219 -7.62 20.07 -10.62
C PRO A 219 -6.60 18.92 -10.54
N VAL A 220 -5.35 19.17 -10.95
CA VAL A 220 -4.28 18.15 -10.99
C VAL A 220 -4.10 17.47 -9.63
N ALA A 221 -3.99 18.24 -8.55
CA ALA A 221 -3.85 17.70 -7.19
C ALA A 221 -5.01 16.77 -6.79
N THR A 222 -6.22 17.02 -7.31
CA THR A 222 -7.37 16.13 -7.09
C THR A 222 -7.18 14.81 -7.82
N VAL A 223 -6.83 14.84 -9.11
CA VAL A 223 -6.60 13.61 -9.90
C VAL A 223 -5.45 12.78 -9.31
N VAL A 224 -4.38 13.44 -8.86
CA VAL A 224 -3.26 12.81 -8.14
C VAL A 224 -3.74 12.13 -6.86
N LEU A 225 -4.51 12.83 -6.01
CA LEU A 225 -5.03 12.28 -4.76
C LEU A 225 -5.95 11.07 -4.98
N LEU A 226 -6.84 11.15 -5.98
CA LEU A 226 -7.68 10.04 -6.40
C LEU A 226 -6.83 8.87 -6.92
N GLY A 227 -5.77 9.15 -7.69
CA GLY A 227 -4.83 8.15 -8.17
C GLY A 227 -4.06 7.43 -7.06
N MET A 228 -3.61 8.16 -6.03
CA MET A 228 -2.95 7.60 -4.83
C MET A 228 -3.87 6.61 -4.11
N ALA A 229 -5.09 7.05 -3.79
CA ALA A 229 -6.07 6.26 -3.07
C ALA A 229 -6.59 5.07 -3.90
N GLY A 230 -6.87 5.31 -5.19
CA GLY A 230 -7.36 4.31 -6.13
C GLY A 230 -6.32 3.21 -6.40
N TYR A 231 -5.06 3.57 -6.64
CA TYR A 231 -4.01 2.57 -6.84
C TYR A 231 -3.79 1.73 -5.59
N LEU A 232 -3.70 2.35 -4.41
CA LEU A 232 -3.56 1.63 -3.14
C LEU A 232 -4.74 0.67 -2.92
N ALA A 233 -5.97 1.13 -3.12
CA ALA A 233 -7.18 0.29 -3.04
C ALA A 233 -7.16 -0.84 -4.07
N GLY A 234 -6.62 -0.60 -5.26
CA GLY A 234 -6.46 -1.61 -6.30
C GLY A 234 -5.45 -2.69 -5.90
N VAL A 235 -4.32 -2.32 -5.28
CA VAL A 235 -3.30 -3.27 -4.83
C VAL A 235 -3.78 -4.09 -3.63
N THR A 236 -4.27 -3.42 -2.58
CA THR A 236 -4.65 -4.09 -1.33
C THR A 236 -6.02 -4.75 -1.42
N GLN A 237 -6.90 -4.22 -2.26
CA GLN A 237 -8.33 -4.55 -2.22
C GLN A 237 -8.97 -4.20 -0.87
N ALA A 238 -8.50 -3.14 -0.21
CA ALA A 238 -9.02 -2.61 1.05
C ALA A 238 -9.48 -1.14 0.85
N PRO A 239 -10.67 -0.91 0.26
CA PRO A 239 -11.09 0.42 -0.16
C PRO A 239 -11.28 1.40 1.01
N LEU A 240 -11.81 0.96 2.16
CA LEU A 240 -12.00 1.86 3.31
C LEU A 240 -10.65 2.27 3.89
N THR A 241 -9.73 1.32 4.02
CA THR A 241 -8.40 1.54 4.52
C THR A 241 -7.61 2.48 3.62
N ALA A 242 -7.63 2.23 2.31
CA ALA A 242 -6.95 3.07 1.34
C ALA A 242 -7.50 4.51 1.35
N ALA A 243 -8.82 4.67 1.48
CA ALA A 243 -9.47 5.96 1.58
C ALA A 243 -9.05 6.71 2.85
N VAL A 244 -9.13 6.08 4.03
CA VAL A 244 -8.76 6.71 5.31
C VAL A 244 -7.27 7.06 5.34
N ILE A 245 -6.40 6.19 4.80
CA ILE A 245 -4.97 6.49 4.65
C ILE A 245 -4.77 7.74 3.79
N ALA A 246 -5.38 7.81 2.61
CA ALA A 246 -5.21 8.96 1.73
C ALA A 246 -5.70 10.26 2.38
N LEU A 247 -6.80 10.21 3.14
CA LEU A 247 -7.36 11.35 3.87
C LEU A 247 -6.43 11.83 4.98
N GLU A 248 -5.98 10.93 5.88
CA GLU A 248 -5.12 11.33 7.00
C GLU A 248 -3.74 11.79 6.53
N LEU A 249 -3.15 11.15 5.52
CA LEU A 249 -1.82 11.53 5.02
C LEU A 249 -1.79 12.92 4.37
N THR A 250 -2.94 13.44 3.93
CA THR A 250 -3.07 14.71 3.18
C THR A 250 -3.86 15.79 3.91
N ALA A 251 -4.42 15.45 5.08
CA ALA A 251 -5.28 16.32 5.89
C ALA A 251 -6.45 16.95 5.12
N ASN A 252 -6.94 16.32 4.04
CA ASN A 252 -8.01 16.85 3.22
C ASN A 252 -9.35 16.16 3.49
N HIS A 253 -10.18 16.77 4.35
CA HIS A 253 -11.50 16.23 4.68
C HIS A 253 -12.59 16.55 3.65
N SER A 254 -12.36 17.50 2.74
CA SER A 254 -13.33 17.87 1.69
C SER A 254 -13.47 16.77 0.62
N MET A 255 -12.45 15.91 0.49
CA MET A 255 -12.35 14.88 -0.53
C MET A 255 -12.81 13.48 -0.08
N VAL A 256 -13.42 13.36 1.11
CA VAL A 256 -13.86 12.08 1.69
C VAL A 256 -14.73 11.26 0.73
N ILE A 257 -15.80 11.86 0.19
CA ILE A 257 -16.73 11.13 -0.69
C ILE A 257 -16.06 10.77 -2.04
N PRO A 258 -15.42 11.68 -2.78
CA PRO A 258 -14.72 11.34 -4.03
C PRO A 258 -13.66 10.24 -3.86
N ILE A 259 -12.88 10.29 -2.77
CA ILE A 259 -11.83 9.29 -2.50
C ILE A 259 -12.45 7.92 -2.24
N MET A 260 -13.45 7.82 -1.36
CA MET A 260 -14.14 6.55 -1.11
C MET A 260 -14.76 5.97 -2.38
N ALA A 261 -15.42 6.80 -3.20
CA ALA A 261 -16.00 6.38 -4.47
C ALA A 261 -14.91 5.83 -5.42
N THR A 262 -13.77 6.53 -5.52
CA THR A 262 -12.62 6.11 -6.33
C THR A 262 -12.07 4.77 -5.86
N CYS A 263 -11.90 4.59 -4.55
CA CYS A 263 -11.41 3.34 -3.96
C CYS A 263 -12.36 2.16 -4.24
N LEU A 264 -13.68 2.37 -4.21
CA LEU A 264 -14.67 1.34 -4.53
C LEU A 264 -14.62 0.94 -6.01
N VAL A 265 -14.53 1.93 -6.92
CA VAL A 265 -14.34 1.66 -8.35
C VAL A 265 -13.03 0.91 -8.58
N ALA A 266 -11.95 1.33 -7.94
CA ALA A 266 -10.64 0.72 -8.06
C ALA A 266 -10.60 -0.72 -7.53
N ARG A 267 -11.29 -1.00 -6.41
CA ARG A 267 -11.50 -2.35 -5.87
C ARG A 267 -12.19 -3.23 -6.92
N GLY A 268 -13.30 -2.76 -7.50
CA GLY A 268 -14.01 -3.48 -8.56
C GLY A 268 -13.11 -3.76 -9.78
N ALA A 269 -12.44 -2.73 -10.29
CA ALA A 269 -11.52 -2.82 -11.41
C ALA A 269 -10.36 -3.80 -11.16
N SER A 270 -9.74 -3.74 -9.97
CA SER A 270 -8.65 -4.64 -9.57
C SER A 270 -9.07 -6.10 -9.61
N THR A 271 -10.28 -6.43 -9.15
CA THR A 271 -10.77 -7.81 -9.13
C THR A 271 -10.97 -8.42 -10.52
N LEU A 272 -11.09 -7.60 -11.57
CA LEU A 272 -11.09 -8.06 -12.97
C LEU A 272 -9.72 -8.64 -13.37
N VAL A 273 -8.63 -8.13 -12.79
CA VAL A 273 -7.25 -8.52 -13.11
C VAL A 273 -6.70 -9.54 -12.12
N CYS A 274 -6.87 -9.30 -10.83
CA CYS A 274 -6.44 -10.17 -9.74
C CYS A 274 -7.59 -10.38 -8.76
N ARG A 275 -8.19 -11.57 -8.73
CA ARG A 275 -9.35 -11.86 -7.87
C ARG A 275 -9.02 -11.91 -6.37
N LYS A 276 -7.75 -12.09 -6.02
CA LYS A 276 -7.30 -12.32 -4.65
C LYS A 276 -6.54 -11.11 -4.13
N ALA A 277 -6.94 -10.62 -2.96
CA ALA A 277 -6.23 -9.58 -2.24
C ALA A 277 -4.79 -10.02 -1.92
N VAL A 278 -3.85 -9.08 -2.04
CA VAL A 278 -2.41 -9.35 -1.93
C VAL A 278 -2.04 -9.91 -0.55
N TYR A 279 -2.53 -9.29 0.52
CA TYR A 279 -2.20 -9.74 1.88
C TYR A 279 -2.81 -11.12 2.21
N GLY A 280 -4.06 -11.37 1.78
CA GLY A 280 -4.65 -12.71 1.91
C GLY A 280 -3.88 -13.77 1.12
N ALA A 281 -3.41 -13.44 -0.08
CA ALA A 281 -2.57 -14.34 -0.87
C ALA A 281 -1.22 -14.65 -0.20
N PHE A 282 -0.60 -13.68 0.48
CA PHE A 282 0.62 -13.91 1.25
C PHE A 282 0.37 -14.74 2.50
N ALA A 283 -0.72 -14.49 3.23
CA ALA A 283 -1.10 -15.28 4.38
C ALA A 283 -1.28 -16.76 4.02
N ASP A 284 -1.98 -17.05 2.92
CA ASP A 284 -2.19 -18.43 2.46
C ASP A 284 -0.89 -19.15 2.10
N ARG A 285 0.09 -18.42 1.53
CA ARG A 285 1.42 -18.98 1.24
C ARG A 285 2.17 -19.32 2.51
N LEU A 286 2.19 -18.41 3.48
CA LEU A 286 2.85 -18.64 4.76
C LEU A 286 2.23 -19.84 5.50
N LEU A 287 0.91 -19.98 5.46
CA LEU A 287 0.20 -21.12 6.05
C LEU A 287 0.50 -22.43 5.30
N ALA A 288 0.58 -22.40 3.97
CA ALA A 288 0.95 -23.56 3.17
C ALA A 288 2.38 -24.03 3.48
N ASP A 289 3.34 -23.12 3.53
CA ASP A 289 4.73 -23.41 3.87
C ASP A 289 4.85 -23.98 5.30
N HIS A 290 4.11 -23.40 6.26
CA HIS A 290 4.09 -23.90 7.62
C HIS A 290 3.55 -25.34 7.69
N ARG A 291 2.44 -25.64 7.00
CA ARG A 291 1.88 -27.00 6.92
C ARG A 291 2.89 -28.01 6.36
N LEU A 292 3.62 -27.65 5.30
CA LEU A 292 4.65 -28.51 4.71
C LEU A 292 5.79 -28.81 5.69
N THR A 293 6.22 -27.82 6.48
CA THR A 293 7.26 -28.01 7.51
C THR A 293 6.79 -28.73 8.78
N ALA A 294 5.49 -28.67 9.09
CA ALA A 294 4.92 -29.24 10.31
C ALA A 294 4.54 -30.73 10.17
N THR A 295 4.39 -31.27 8.97
CA THR A 295 4.24 -32.72 8.75
C THR A 295 5.55 -33.43 9.10
N PRO A 296 5.61 -34.26 10.17
CA PRO A 296 6.75 -35.14 10.35
C PRO A 296 6.71 -36.15 9.22
N ALA A 297 7.88 -36.40 8.60
CA ALA A 297 8.03 -37.55 7.71
C ALA A 297 7.55 -38.79 8.48
N ARG A 298 6.41 -39.37 8.09
CA ARG A 298 6.09 -40.74 8.46
C ARG A 298 7.19 -41.58 7.82
N ALA A 299 8.19 -41.94 8.62
CA ALA A 299 9.20 -42.91 8.22
C ALA A 299 8.49 -44.25 7.94
N PRO A 300 8.84 -44.94 6.85
CA PRO A 300 8.39 -46.32 6.62
C PRO A 300 8.99 -47.27 7.67
#